data_AF-A0A938P3V1-F1
#
_entry.id   AF-A0A938P3V1-F1
#
_cell.length_a   1.000
_cell.length_b   1.000
_cell.length_c   1.000
_cell.angle_alpha   90.00
_cell.angle_beta   90.00
_cell.angle_gamma   90.00
#
_symmetry.space_group_name_H-M   'P 1'
#
loop_
_entity.id
_entity.type
_entity.pdbx_description
1 polymer ?
#
loop_
_entity_poly.entity_id
_entity_poly.type
_entity_poly.pdbx_seq_one_letter_code
_entity_poly.pdbx_strand_id
1 'polypeptide(L)' 'MAVSEETRRALYRRAGGQCECTMGVCSHHVAGKRCPHMLGSGWEAHHKTSVAAGGSDALSNLTAMCATCHKNTYSYGRS' A
#
# COMPACT_ATOMS: atom_id res chain seq x y z
N MET A 1 -3.48 0.42 -15.09
CA MET A 1 -2.85 -0.91 -15.29
C MET A 1 -2.79 -1.59 -13.93
N ALA A 2 -3.06 -2.89 -13.87
CA ALA A 2 -3.00 -3.64 -12.62
C ALA A 2 -1.56 -4.07 -12.35
N VAL A 3 -1.11 -3.97 -11.09
CA VAL A 3 0.20 -4.46 -10.67
C VAL A 3 0.31 -5.95 -10.96
N SER A 4 1.40 -6.39 -11.59
CA SER A 4 1.62 -7.81 -11.91
C SER A 4 1.70 -8.67 -10.65
N GLU A 5 1.26 -9.93 -10.73
CA GLU A 5 1.30 -10.85 -9.59
C GLU A 5 2.71 -11.06 -9.03
N GLU A 6 3.73 -11.10 -9.89
CA GLU A 6 5.13 -11.21 -9.47
C GLU A 6 5.56 -10.02 -8.62
N THR A 7 5.22 -8.81 -9.06
CA THR A 7 5.50 -7.58 -8.30
C THR A 7 4.73 -7.58 -6.99
N ARG A 8 3.47 -8.05 -6.99
CA ARG A 8 2.65 -8.17 -5.78
C ARG A 8 3.24 -9.16 -4.77
N ARG A 9 3.79 -10.29 -5.23
CA ARG A 9 4.49 -11.25 -4.36
C ARG A 9 5.79 -10.69 -3.83
N ALA A 10 6.58 -10.00 -4.66
CA ALA A 10 7.80 -9.33 -4.22
C ALA A 10 7.52 -8.26 -3.16
N LEU A 11 6.45 -7.49 -3.35
CA LEU A 11 5.95 -6.50 -2.41
C LEU A 11 5.53 -7.12 -1.08
N TYR A 12 4.78 -8.21 -1.11
CA TYR A 12 4.40 -8.94 0.11
C TYR A 12 5.61 -9.43 0.90
N ARG A 13 6.62 -9.99 0.20
CA ARG A 13 7.87 -10.46 0.82
C ARG A 13 8.67 -9.31 1.44
N ARG A 14 8.81 -8.18 0.72
CA ARG A 14 9.45 -6.97 1.25
C ARG A 14 8.76 -6.48 2.52
N ALA A 15 7.44 -6.52 2.50
CA ALA A 15 6.62 -6.14 3.63
C ALA A 15 6.69 -7.17 4.78
N GLY A 16 7.29 -8.35 4.61
CA GLY A 16 7.27 -9.39 5.64
C GLY A 16 5.85 -9.77 6.07
N GLY A 17 4.88 -9.63 5.16
CA GLY A 17 3.47 -9.87 5.47
C GLY A 17 2.81 -8.85 6.40
N GLN A 18 3.40 -7.67 6.64
CA GLN A 18 2.82 -6.60 7.48
C GLN A 18 2.55 -5.33 6.67
N CYS A 19 1.49 -4.59 7.00
CA CYS A 19 1.19 -3.29 6.38
C CYS A 19 2.38 -2.32 6.49
N GLU A 20 2.74 -1.64 5.40
CA GLU A 20 3.85 -0.69 5.34
C GLU A 20 3.40 0.77 5.57
N CYS A 21 2.13 0.99 5.87
CA CYS A 21 1.60 2.32 6.13
C CYS A 21 2.23 2.94 7.39
N THR A 22 2.66 4.19 7.29
CA THR A 22 3.14 5.03 8.40
C THR A 22 2.42 6.38 8.46
N MET A 23 1.41 6.59 7.60
CA MET A 23 0.72 7.88 7.46
C MET A 23 0.03 8.30 8.76
N GLY A 24 0.13 9.58 9.11
CA GLY A 24 -0.53 10.13 10.31
C GLY A 24 -2.04 10.31 10.18
N VAL A 25 -2.60 10.23 8.97
CA VAL A 25 -4.06 10.32 8.73
C VAL A 25 -4.81 9.07 9.19
N CYS A 26 -4.11 7.96 9.42
CA CYS A 26 -4.73 6.72 9.86
C CYS A 26 -4.98 6.75 11.37
N SER A 27 -6.24 6.70 11.78
CA SER A 27 -6.64 6.67 13.20
C SER A 27 -6.41 5.32 13.90
N HIS A 28 -6.19 4.24 13.14
CA HIS A 28 -6.10 2.87 13.64
C HIS A 28 -4.67 2.40 13.94
N HIS A 29 -3.66 3.27 13.76
CA HIS A 29 -2.30 3.01 14.19
C HIS A 29 -1.60 4.32 14.56
N VAL A 30 -0.47 4.21 15.26
CA VAL A 30 0.32 5.39 15.66
C VAL A 30 0.95 6.02 14.42
N ALA A 31 0.78 7.33 14.26
CA ALA A 31 1.41 8.12 13.20
C ALA A 31 2.93 7.96 13.21
N GLY A 32 3.55 7.83 12.03
CA GLY A 32 5.00 7.66 11.90
C GLY A 32 5.52 6.27 12.31
N LYS A 33 4.68 5.42 12.91
CA LYS A 33 4.98 4.00 13.12
C LYS A 33 4.28 3.15 12.07
N ARG A 34 4.93 2.05 11.73
CA ARG A 34 4.38 1.05 10.82
C ARG A 34 3.08 0.48 11.39
N CYS A 35 2.04 0.41 10.57
CA CYS A 35 0.77 -0.20 10.94
C CYS A 35 1.00 -1.67 11.41
N PRO A 36 0.48 -2.06 12.59
CA PRO A 36 0.71 -3.40 13.16
C PRO A 36 -0.08 -4.51 12.45
N HIS A 37 -0.98 -4.18 11.51
CA HIS A 37 -1.79 -5.17 10.83
C HIS A 37 -1.00 -6.06 9.88
N MET A 38 -1.20 -7.37 10.02
CA MET A 38 -0.74 -8.36 9.04
C MET A 38 -1.59 -8.30 7.78
N LEU A 39 -0.93 -8.49 6.64
CA LEU A 39 -1.50 -8.54 5.30
C LEU A 39 -2.15 -9.91 5.09
N GLY A 40 -3.47 -9.97 5.29
CA GLY A 40 -4.33 -11.13 4.99
C GLY A 40 -5.06 -10.99 3.65
N SER A 41 -6.14 -11.75 3.46
CA SER A 41 -7.01 -11.58 2.27
C SER A 41 -7.60 -10.15 2.24
N GLY A 42 -7.35 -9.41 1.15
CA GLY A 42 -7.86 -8.05 0.98
C GLY A 42 -6.84 -6.92 1.16
N TRP A 43 -5.54 -7.23 1.30
CA TRP A 43 -4.50 -6.21 1.17
C TRP A 43 -4.30 -5.79 -0.30
N GLU A 44 -3.90 -4.54 -0.49
CA GLU A 44 -3.74 -3.90 -1.80
C GLU A 44 -2.36 -3.25 -1.95
N ALA A 45 -1.87 -3.21 -3.19
CA ALA A 45 -0.65 -2.50 -3.54
C ALA A 45 -1.02 -1.06 -3.90
N HIS A 46 -0.52 -0.12 -3.11
CA HIS A 46 -0.78 1.31 -3.30
C HIS A 46 0.39 1.99 -4.00
N HIS A 47 0.13 2.71 -5.08
CA HIS A 47 1.12 3.56 -5.75
C HIS A 47 1.38 4.84 -4.95
N LYS A 48 2.64 5.08 -4.56
CA LYS A 48 3.07 6.32 -3.89
C LYS A 48 2.92 7.53 -4.80
N THR A 49 3.31 7.36 -6.06
CA THR A 49 3.05 8.30 -7.16
C THR A 49 2.00 7.68 -8.05
N SER A 50 0.88 8.36 -8.26
CA SER A 50 -0.20 7.84 -9.10
C SER A 50 0.28 7.63 -10.54
N VAL A 51 -0.32 6.66 -11.24
CA VAL A 51 -0.03 6.42 -12.67
C VAL A 51 -0.33 7.66 -13.51
N ALA A 52 -1.38 8.40 -13.16
CA ALA A 52 -1.73 9.67 -13.82
C ALA A 52 -0.65 10.75 -13.69
N ALA A 53 0.15 10.73 -12.61
CA ALA A 53 1.28 11.62 -12.41
C ALA A 53 2.61 11.03 -12.94
N GLY A 54 2.56 9.97 -13.76
CA GLY A 54 3.74 9.29 -14.30
C GLY A 54 4.34 8.21 -13.40
N GLY A 55 3.63 7.80 -12.34
CA GLY A 55 4.04 6.70 -11.49
C GLY A 55 4.05 5.35 -12.21
N SER A 56 5.09 4.56 -11.98
CA SER A 56 5.22 3.21 -12.55
C SER A 56 4.69 2.13 -11.60
N ASP A 57 4.42 0.93 -12.13
CA ASP A 57 4.12 -0.27 -11.35
C ASP A 57 5.38 -0.91 -10.72
N ALA A 58 6.50 -0.18 -10.69
CA ALA A 58 7.73 -0.68 -10.10
C ALA A 58 7.59 -0.83 -8.58
N LEU A 59 8.23 -1.88 -8.03
CA LEU A 59 8.22 -2.18 -6.60
C LEU A 59 8.59 -0.97 -5.73
N SER A 60 9.50 -0.10 -6.20
CA SER A 60 9.92 1.13 -5.52
C SER A 60 8.78 2.15 -5.33
N ASN A 61 7.86 2.22 -6.28
CA ASN A 61 6.69 3.10 -6.27
C ASN A 61 5.47 2.47 -5.57
N LEU A 62 5.57 1.22 -5.12
CA LEU A 62 4.46 0.52 -4.46
C LEU A 62 4.65 0.44 -2.94
N THR A 63 3.52 0.40 -2.23
CA THR A 63 3.43 0.21 -0.78
C THR A 63 2.39 -0.87 -0.49
N ALA A 64 2.73 -1.84 0.36
CA ALA A 64 1.78 -2.88 0.78
C ALA A 64 0.86 -2.33 1.88
N MET A 65 -0.45 -2.26 1.63
CA MET A 65 -1.39 -1.64 2.56
C MET A 65 -2.53 -2.58 2.91
N CYS A 66 -2.91 -2.61 4.18
CA CYS A 66 -4.17 -3.24 4.59
C CYS A 66 -5.35 -2.41 4.03
N ALA A 67 -6.52 -3.04 3.88
CA ALA A 67 -7.71 -2.38 3.34
C ALA A 67 -8.06 -1.08 4.08
N THR A 68 -7.90 -1.03 5.41
CA THR A 68 -8.19 0.16 6.22
C THR A 68 -7.23 1.30 5.91
N CYS A 69 -5.92 1.04 5.84
CA CYS A 69 -4.94 2.04 5.45
C CYS A 69 -5.17 2.51 4.01
N HIS A 70 -5.49 1.58 3.09
CA HIS A 70 -5.71 1.89 1.69
C HIS A 70 -6.91 2.82 1.48
N LYS A 71 -8.01 2.60 2.22
CA LYS A 71 -9.18 3.48 2.24
C LYS A 71 -8.89 4.91 2.71
N ASN A 72 -7.88 5.08 3.55
CA ASN A 72 -7.47 6.39 4.05
C ASN A 72 -6.53 7.14 3.11
N THR A 73 -6.08 6.49 2.02
CA THR A 73 -5.30 7.19 0.98
C THR A 73 -6.21 8.12 0.20
N TYR A 74 -5.72 9.32 -0.10
CA TYR A 74 -6.48 10.35 -0.83
C TYR A 74 -6.91 9.90 -2.24
N SER A 75 -6.20 8.93 -2.82
CA SER A 75 -6.50 8.35 -4.14
C SER A 75 -7.55 7.23 -4.10
N TYR A 76 -8.04 6.81 -2.93
CA TYR A 76 -9.05 5.77 -2.84
C TYR A 76 -10.35 6.23 -3.54
N GLY A 77 -10.76 5.53 -4.60
CA GLY A 77 -11.95 5.86 -5.39
C GLY A 77 -11.75 6.94 -6.46
N ARG A 78 -10.53 7.42 -6.69
CA ARG A 78 -10.20 8.31 -7.81
C ARG A 78 -9.25 7.60 -8.77
N SER A 79 -9.83 6.80 -9.66
CA SER A 79 -9.16 6.19 -10.83
C SER A 79 -9.21 7.13 -12.02
#